data_AF-A0A8T5FE94-F1
#
_entry.id   AF-A0A8T5FE94-F1
#
_cell.length_a   1.000
_cell.length_b   1.000
_cell.length_c   1.000
_cell.angle_alpha   90.00
_cell.angle_beta   90.00
_cell.angle_gamma   90.00
#
_symmetry.space_group_name_H-M   'P 1'
#
loop_
_entity.id
_entity.type
_entity.pdbx_description
1 polymer ?
#
loop_
_entity_poly.entity_id
_entity_poly.type
_entity_poly.pdbx_seq_one_letter_code
_entity_poly.pdbx_strand_id
1 'polypeptide(L)'
;DMFENDFTQLFDTSSFSENYNKLVSTEMQLLKRWNTIMDVMLKSANMPTKEEIDEIYQELFKLKKQFKKIDSSKKNRDRKNGATK
;
A
#
# COMPACT_ATOMS: atom_id res chain seq x y z
N ASP A 1 -5.08 35.96 30.47
CA ASP A 1 -4.05 35.00 30.91
C ASP A 1 -4.45 34.11 32.09
N MET A 2 -5.76 33.88 32.33
CA MET A 2 -6.25 32.79 33.19
C MET A 2 -6.87 31.69 32.32
N PHE A 3 -7.65 32.09 31.32
CA PHE A 3 -8.22 31.20 30.30
C PHE A 3 -7.17 30.39 29.53
N GLU A 4 -6.08 31.01 29.07
CA GLU A 4 -5.02 30.24 28.37
C GLU A 4 -4.34 29.23 29.27
N ASN A 5 -4.19 29.53 30.56
CA ASN A 5 -3.58 28.62 31.51
C ASN A 5 -4.51 27.44 31.81
N ASP A 6 -5.80 27.69 32.03
CA ASP A 6 -6.81 26.66 32.20
C ASP A 6 -6.96 25.79 30.94
N PHE A 7 -6.92 26.40 29.75
CA PHE A 7 -6.98 25.70 28.47
C PHE A 7 -5.75 24.83 28.23
N THR A 8 -4.56 25.33 28.57
CA THR A 8 -3.31 24.55 28.45
C THR A 8 -3.30 23.36 29.40
N GLN A 9 -3.75 23.55 30.64
CA GLN A 9 -3.84 22.48 31.64
C GLN A 9 -4.80 21.37 31.24
N LEU A 10 -5.84 21.64 30.44
CA LEU A 10 -6.71 20.59 29.91
C LEU A 10 -5.94 19.56 29.08
N PHE A 11 -4.92 19.97 28.32
CA PHE A 11 -4.09 19.05 27.54
C PHE A 11 -3.19 18.16 28.41
N ASP A 12 -2.82 18.64 29.60
CA ASP A 12 -2.01 17.89 30.57
C ASP A 12 -2.85 16.90 31.40
N THR A 13 -4.18 16.96 31.32
CA THR A 13 -5.04 16.02 32.05
C THR A 13 -4.96 14.61 31.48
N SER A 14 -4.92 13.61 32.36
CA SER A 14 -5.00 12.20 31.95
C SER A 14 -6.28 11.90 31.18
N SER A 15 -7.41 12.52 31.56
CA SER A 15 -8.70 12.34 30.89
C SER A 15 -8.68 12.85 29.45
N PHE A 16 -8.00 13.96 29.15
CA PHE A 16 -7.81 14.42 27.79
C PHE A 16 -7.03 13.40 26.97
N SER A 17 -5.88 12.95 27.48
CA SER A 17 -5.04 11.96 26.78
C SER A 17 -5.79 10.65 26.52
N GLU A 18 -6.51 10.13 27.52
CA GLU A 18 -7.31 8.92 27.40
C GLU A 18 -8.43 9.05 26.36
N ASN A 19 -9.17 10.15 26.39
CA ASN A 19 -10.27 10.38 25.45
C ASN A 19 -9.76 10.63 24.03
N TYR A 20 -8.67 11.38 23.88
CA TYR A 20 -8.03 11.60 22.60
C TYR A 20 -7.51 10.29 22.00
N ASN A 21 -6.84 9.46 22.79
CA ASN A 21 -6.36 8.14 22.34
C ASN A 21 -7.52 7.21 21.95
N LYS A 22 -8.63 7.22 22.70
CA LYS A 22 -9.85 6.48 22.32
C LYS A 22 -10.44 6.97 21.01
N LEU A 23 -10.47 8.29 20.78
CA LEU A 23 -10.95 8.88 19.53
C LEU A 23 -10.08 8.44 18.35
N VAL A 24 -8.77 8.67 18.44
CA VAL A 24 -7.81 8.33 17.36
C VAL A 24 -7.81 6.84 17.07
N SER A 25 -7.86 6.00 18.11
CA SER A 25 -7.93 4.54 17.91
C SER A 25 -9.24 4.10 17.26
N THR A 26 -10.37 4.72 17.61
CA THR A 26 -11.67 4.46 16.98
C THR A 26 -11.68 4.88 15.51
N GLU A 27 -11.15 6.06 15.20
CA GLU A 27 -11.00 6.55 13.83
C GLU A 27 -10.14 5.58 13.00
N MET A 28 -9.02 5.12 13.54
CA MET A 28 -8.16 4.13 12.87
C MET A 28 -8.90 2.81 12.61
N GLN A 29 -9.74 2.34 13.55
CA GLN A 29 -10.56 1.14 13.35
C GLN A 29 -11.62 1.35 12.25
N LEU A 30 -12.23 2.54 12.18
CA LEU A 30 -13.19 2.89 11.13
C LEU A 30 -12.53 2.90 9.75
N LEU A 31 -11.34 3.50 9.62
CA LEU A 31 -10.60 3.51 8.36
C LEU A 31 -10.23 2.09 7.89
N LYS A 32 -9.83 1.21 8.82
CA LYS A 32 -9.57 -0.20 8.49
C LYS A 32 -10.83 -0.91 7.98
N ARG A 33 -11.98 -0.70 8.66
CA ARG A 33 -13.27 -1.27 8.23
C ARG A 33 -13.72 -0.72 6.89
N TRP A 34 -13.46 0.56 6.63
CA TRP A 34 -13.77 1.19 5.35
C TRP A 34 -13.04 0.51 4.20
N ASN A 35 -11.75 0.17 4.36
CA ASN A 35 -11.01 -0.60 3.36
C ASN A 35 -11.68 -1.96 3.07
N THR A 36 -12.09 -2.69 4.11
CA THR A 36 -12.79 -3.97 3.94
C THR A 36 -14.12 -3.81 3.21
N ILE A 37 -14.90 -2.78 3.52
CA ILE A 37 -16.16 -2.48 2.83
C ILE A 37 -15.89 -2.17 1.35
N MET A 38 -14.87 -1.35 1.07
CA MET A 38 -14.47 -1.02 -0.29
C MET A 38 -14.08 -2.27 -1.08
N ASP A 39 -13.31 -3.19 -0.49
CA ASP A 39 -12.93 -4.44 -1.15
C ASP A 39 -14.15 -5.31 -1.48
N VAL A 40 -15.13 -5.40 -0.57
CA VAL A 40 -16.39 -6.11 -0.83
C VAL A 40 -17.19 -5.45 -1.96
N MET A 41 -17.24 -4.11 -1.99
CA MET A 41 -17.91 -3.36 -3.06
C MET A 41 -17.21 -3.53 -4.41
N LEU A 42 -15.88 -3.51 -4.44
CA LEU A 42 -15.11 -3.74 -5.67
C LEU A 42 -15.37 -5.15 -6.21
N LYS A 43 -15.29 -6.17 -5.34
CA LYS A 43 -15.59 -7.56 -5.71
C LYS A 43 -17.01 -7.73 -6.23
N SER A 44 -18.01 -7.09 -5.61
CA SER A 44 -19.40 -7.19 -6.07
C SER A 44 -19.62 -6.49 -7.43
N ALA A 45 -18.85 -5.44 -7.72
CA ALA A 45 -18.83 -4.78 -9.02
C ALA A 45 -17.92 -5.48 -10.06
N ASN A 46 -17.35 -6.65 -9.73
CA ASN A 46 -16.38 -7.38 -10.55
C ASN A 46 -15.16 -6.52 -10.93
N MET A 47 -14.74 -5.64 -10.02
CA MET A 47 -13.55 -4.80 -10.11
C MET A 47 -12.45 -5.33 -9.17
N PRO A 48 -11.16 -5.19 -9.55
CA PRO A 48 -10.06 -5.66 -8.73
C PRO A 48 -9.85 -4.78 -7.50
N THR A 49 -9.50 -5.41 -6.39
CA THR A 49 -9.09 -4.77 -5.13
C THR A 49 -7.68 -4.20 -5.24
N LYS A 50 -7.30 -3.35 -4.27
CA LYS A 50 -5.94 -2.78 -4.22
C LYS A 50 -4.86 -3.86 -4.14
N GLU A 51 -5.09 -4.90 -3.32
CA GLU A 51 -4.14 -6.00 -3.15
C GLU A 51 -3.94 -6.79 -4.45
N GLU A 52 -5.04 -7.14 -5.13
CA GLU A 52 -4.99 -7.83 -6.43
C GLU A 52 -4.26 -6.98 -7.49
N ILE A 53 -4.46 -5.65 -7.48
CA ILE A 53 -3.72 -4.73 -8.35
C ILE A 53 -2.21 -4.78 -8.05
N ASP A 54 -1.83 -4.73 -6.77
CA ASP A 54 -0.42 -4.77 -6.35
C ASP A 54 0.24 -6.11 -6.75
N GLU A 55 -0.48 -7.22 -6.61
CA GLU A 55 -0.04 -8.55 -7.07
C GLU A 55 0.20 -8.57 -8.59
N ILE A 56 -0.75 -8.08 -9.38
CA ILE A 56 -0.63 -7.97 -10.83
C ILE A 56 0.61 -7.15 -11.21
N TYR A 57 0.85 -6.02 -10.53
CA TYR A 57 2.05 -5.21 -10.77
C TYR A 57 3.34 -5.99 -10.50
N GLN A 58 3.40 -6.75 -9.41
CA GLN A 58 4.57 -7.58 -9.10
C GLN A 58 4.80 -8.68 -10.14
N GLU A 59 3.74 -9.33 -10.60
CA GLU A 59 3.83 -10.36 -11.64
C GLU A 59 4.28 -9.78 -12.97
N LEU A 60 3.70 -8.66 -13.39
CA LEU A 60 4.13 -7.94 -14.60
C LEU A 60 5.61 -7.55 -14.54
N PHE A 61 6.08 -7.11 -13.37
CA PHE A 61 7.49 -6.80 -13.17
C PHE A 61 8.38 -8.05 -13.29
N LYS A 62 7.98 -9.18 -12.69
CA LYS A 62 8.69 -10.47 -12.80
C LYS A 62 8.76 -10.93 -14.26
N LEU A 63 7.63 -10.88 -14.98
CA LEU A 63 7.55 -11.23 -16.40
C LEU A 63 8.47 -10.35 -17.25
N LYS A 64 8.43 -9.03 -17.05
CA LYS A 64 9.33 -8.08 -17.75
C LYS A 64 10.80 -8.43 -17.53
N LYS A 65 11.18 -8.80 -16.30
CA LYS A 65 12.55 -9.20 -15.96
C LYS A 65 12.96 -10.50 -16.65
N GLN A 66 12.06 -11.49 -16.71
CA GLN A 66 12.32 -12.75 -17.41
C GLN A 66 12.47 -12.54 -18.91
N PHE A 67 11.59 -11.74 -19.52
CA PHE A 67 11.64 -11.40 -20.94
C PHE A 67 12.98 -10.75 -21.31
N LYS A 68 13.42 -9.75 -20.53
CA LYS A 68 14.72 -9.09 -20.73
C LYS A 68 15.90 -10.06 -20.63
N LYS A 69 15.85 -11.04 -19.72
CA LYS A 69 16.87 -12.08 -19.61
C LYS A 69 16.89 -12.94 -20.88
N ILE A 70 15.74 -13.44 -21.31
CA ILE A 70 15.60 -14.26 -22.51
C ILE A 70 16.13 -13.53 -23.75
N ASP A 71 15.73 -12.27 -23.95
CA ASP A 71 16.21 -11.44 -25.06
C ASP A 71 17.72 -11.25 -25.04
N SER A 72 18.30 -11.00 -23.87
CA SER A 72 19.75 -10.87 -23.72
C SER A 72 20.48 -12.18 -24.03
N SER A 73 19.92 -13.32 -23.62
CA SER A 73 20.47 -14.64 -23.92
C SER A 73 20.37 -14.99 -25.40
N LYS A 74 19.25 -14.67 -26.07
CA LYS A 74 19.10 -14.82 -27.53
C LYS A 74 20.13 -13.98 -28.28
N LYS A 75 20.24 -12.68 -27.95
CA LYS A 75 21.22 -11.77 -28.55
C LYS A 75 22.66 -12.26 -28.40
N ASN A 76 23.01 -12.85 -27.26
CA ASN A 76 24.33 -13.42 -27.03
C ASN A 76 24.57 -14.72 -27.82
N ARG A 77 23.55 -15.57 -27.99
CA ARG A 77 23.64 -16.77 -28.84
C ARG A 77 23.80 -16.40 -30.32
N ASP A 78 23.05 -15.43 -30.80
CA ASP A 78 23.13 -14.96 -32.19
C ASP A 78 24.51 -14.37 -32.52
N ARG A 79 25.10 -13.60 -31.59
CA ARG A 79 26.47 -13.11 -31.70
C ARG A 79 27.51 -14.23 -31.73
N LYS A 80 27.34 -15.26 -30.90
CA LYS A 80 28.28 -16.39 -30.83
C LYS A 80 28.22 -17.23 -32.11
N ASN A 81 27.03 -17.48 -32.64
CA ASN A 81 26.82 -18.22 -33.89
C ASN A 81 27.23 -17.43 -35.14
N GLY A 82 27.10 -16.09 -35.11
CA GLY A 82 27.60 -15.22 -36.18
C GLY A 82 29.13 -15.07 -36.21
N ALA A 83 29.81 -15.29 -35.08
CA ALA A 83 31.27 -15.27 -34.99
C ALA A 83 31.94 -16.62 -35.32
N THR A 84 31.15 -17.69 -35.55
CA THR A 84 31.65 -19.03 -35.91
C THR A 84 31.43 -19.38 -37.40
N LYS A 85 31.07 -18.40 -38.22
CA LYS A 85 31.02 -18.53 -39.69
C LYS A 85 32.12 -17.72 -40.35
#